data_AF-A0A3B6LPR0-F1
#
_entry.id   AF-A0A3B6LPR0-F1
#
_cell.length_a   1.000
_cell.length_b   1.000
_cell.length_c   1.000
_cell.angle_alpha   90.00
_cell.angle_beta   90.00
_cell.angle_gamma   90.00
#
_symmetry.space_group_name_H-M   'P 1'
#
loop_
_entity.id
_entity.type
_entity.pdbx_description
1 polymer ?
#
loop_
_entity_poly.entity_id
_entity_poly.type
_entity_poly.pdbx_seq_one_letter_code
_entity_poly.pdbx_strand_id
1 'polypeptide(L)'
;MEQIYREVFEKVSSSIVIVRQVPSGQYCIGSVLSSAPDPSTTVIVTSSPLAGQKDRVFVRFNDNTEVEAKRLASEDRFTLLEVVHYRANCSVEFSEIDVNEPSEAIILTPNSTSSLSHVPGFVIQPSCAARDSKMKRIGGSEKYFLVSCHFRGLINFGFGRIHNQLMSAPVFDLNGKVIGLLTSQCGMYKNKVDVKIGLLATHARKIIDDLLKESEKQKELARRSEESKKHEKGAETKSSAGKSKKRRLMKGGKSVF
;
A
#
# COMPACT_ATOMS: atom_id res chain seq x y z
N MET A 1 -12.53 9.75 28.78
CA MET A 1 -11.32 9.29 28.09
C MET A 1 -11.55 7.98 27.36
N GLU A 2 -11.82 6.87 28.03
CA GLU A 2 -12.04 5.57 27.35
C GLU A 2 -13.21 5.57 26.35
N GLN A 3 -14.28 6.32 26.65
CA GLN A 3 -15.42 6.49 25.74
C GLN A 3 -15.03 7.15 24.39
N ILE A 4 -14.18 8.18 24.41
CA ILE A 4 -13.75 8.89 23.20
C ILE A 4 -12.95 7.95 22.29
N TYR A 5 -12.02 7.17 22.87
CA TYR A 5 -11.26 6.19 22.10
C TYR A 5 -12.14 5.12 21.45
N ARG A 6 -13.21 4.68 22.15
CA ARG A 6 -14.19 3.75 21.59
C ARG A 6 -14.96 4.36 20.43
N GLU A 7 -15.45 5.59 20.57
CA GLU A 7 -16.19 6.29 19.52
C GLU A 7 -15.33 6.47 18.26
N VAL A 8 -14.06 6.86 18.42
CA VAL A 8 -13.14 6.97 17.27
C VAL A 8 -12.85 5.60 16.66
N PHE A 9 -12.64 4.56 17.48
CA PHE A 9 -12.43 3.20 16.99
C PHE A 9 -13.62 2.71 16.14
N GLU A 10 -14.85 2.88 16.63
CA GLU A 10 -16.07 2.51 15.91
C GLU A 10 -16.18 3.27 14.58
N LYS A 11 -15.83 4.56 14.58
CA LYS A 11 -15.83 5.41 13.39
C LYS A 11 -14.82 4.95 12.32
N VAL A 12 -13.61 4.58 12.71
CA VAL A 12 -12.50 4.37 11.74
C VAL A 12 -12.18 2.90 11.45
N SER A 13 -12.61 1.95 12.30
CA SER A 13 -12.22 0.53 12.21
C SER A 13 -12.51 -0.12 10.85
N SER A 14 -13.63 0.22 10.21
CA SER A 14 -13.99 -0.29 8.89
C SER A 14 -13.07 0.18 7.75
N SER A 15 -12.28 1.22 7.97
CA SER A 15 -11.27 1.70 7.01
C SER A 15 -9.90 1.03 7.18
N ILE A 16 -9.74 0.22 8.23
CA ILE A 16 -8.50 -0.47 8.56
C ILE A 16 -8.63 -1.95 8.20
N VAL A 17 -7.55 -2.50 7.65
CA VAL A 17 -7.47 -3.89 7.23
C VAL A 17 -6.26 -4.59 7.82
N ILE A 18 -6.33 -5.91 7.94
CA ILE A 18 -5.18 -6.75 8.25
C ILE A 18 -4.65 -7.31 6.94
N VAL A 19 -3.39 -7.00 6.63
CA VAL A 19 -2.71 -7.50 5.43
C VAL A 19 -1.82 -8.66 5.84
N ARG A 20 -2.00 -9.82 5.20
CA ARG A 20 -1.32 -11.07 5.51
C ARG A 20 -0.58 -11.62 4.28
N GLN A 21 0.64 -12.11 4.50
CA GLN A 21 1.41 -12.82 3.48
C GLN A 21 1.27 -14.34 3.62
N VAL A 22 1.21 -15.03 2.48
CA VAL A 22 1.17 -16.49 2.38
C VAL A 22 2.30 -16.96 1.46
N PRO A 23 3.12 -17.95 1.88
CA PRO A 23 2.96 -18.81 3.06
C PRO A 23 3.62 -18.31 4.36
N SER A 24 4.30 -17.16 4.36
CA SER A 24 5.11 -16.70 5.51
C SER A 24 4.31 -16.51 6.80
N GLY A 25 3.00 -16.28 6.71
CA GLY A 25 2.11 -16.05 7.86
C GLY A 25 2.30 -14.68 8.51
N GLN A 26 3.17 -13.83 7.96
CA GLN A 26 3.42 -12.49 8.46
C GLN A 26 2.23 -11.57 8.15
N TYR A 27 1.94 -10.64 9.06
CA TYR A 27 0.80 -9.73 8.90
C TYR A 27 1.04 -8.36 9.53
N CYS A 28 0.37 -7.34 9.00
CA CYS A 28 0.39 -5.96 9.49
C CYS A 28 -0.93 -5.26 9.24
N ILE A 29 -0.95 -3.96 9.56
CA ILE A 29 -2.02 -3.05 9.22
C ILE A 29 -1.90 -2.53 7.77
N GLY A 30 -3.04 -2.43 7.12
CA GLY A 30 -3.23 -1.59 5.94
C GLY A 30 -4.43 -0.65 6.13
N SER A 31 -4.57 0.31 5.23
CA SER A 31 -5.67 1.28 5.24
C SER A 31 -6.34 1.36 3.88
N VAL A 32 -7.67 1.38 3.86
CA VAL A 32 -8.47 1.59 2.65
C VAL A 32 -8.38 3.05 2.24
N LEU A 33 -7.99 3.29 0.98
CA LEU A 33 -7.95 4.62 0.38
C LEU A 33 -9.29 4.94 -0.31
N SER A 34 -9.67 6.21 -0.29
CA SER A 34 -10.89 6.70 -0.94
C SER A 34 -10.84 6.68 -2.47
N SER A 35 -9.63 6.60 -3.04
CA SER A 35 -9.40 6.68 -4.47
C SER A 35 -9.31 5.29 -5.09
N ALA A 36 -10.45 4.74 -5.49
CA ALA A 36 -10.50 3.69 -6.50
C ALA A 36 -11.09 4.28 -7.79
N PRO A 37 -10.36 4.30 -8.91
CA PRO A 37 -10.90 4.73 -10.21
C PRO A 37 -12.07 3.87 -10.69
N ASP A 38 -12.11 2.61 -10.25
CA ASP A 38 -13.13 1.62 -10.59
C ASP A 38 -14.03 1.37 -9.36
N PRO A 39 -15.37 1.50 -9.49
CA PRO A 39 -16.31 1.27 -8.39
C PRO A 39 -16.32 -0.17 -7.86
N SER A 40 -15.71 -1.12 -8.57
CA SER A 40 -15.58 -2.52 -8.16
C SER A 40 -14.24 -2.88 -7.51
N THR A 41 -13.38 -1.87 -7.30
CA THR A 41 -12.02 -2.06 -6.80
C THR A 41 -11.83 -1.31 -5.48
N THR A 42 -11.04 -1.89 -4.59
CA THR A 42 -10.57 -1.24 -3.37
C THR A 42 -9.06 -1.12 -3.41
N VAL A 43 -8.53 0.09 -3.18
CA VAL A 43 -7.09 0.32 -3.05
C VAL A 43 -6.71 0.44 -1.59
N ILE A 44 -5.63 -0.24 -1.21
CA ILE A 44 -5.13 -0.27 0.16
C ILE A 44 -3.68 0.18 0.17
N VAL A 45 -3.33 1.06 1.11
CA VAL A 45 -1.94 1.35 1.44
C VAL A 45 -1.49 0.46 2.59
N THR A 46 -0.31 -0.13 2.45
CA THR A 46 0.34 -0.92 3.51
C THR A 46 1.86 -0.78 3.43
N SER A 47 2.57 -1.51 4.28
CA SER A 47 4.01 -1.42 4.46
C SER A 47 4.79 -2.26 3.43
N SER A 48 5.77 -1.64 2.73
CA SER A 48 6.53 -2.31 1.66
C SER A 48 7.27 -3.60 2.05
N PRO A 49 7.89 -3.72 3.24
CA PRO A 49 8.56 -4.96 3.63
C PRO A 49 7.67 -6.22 3.67
N LEU A 50 6.34 -6.05 3.77
CA LEU A 50 5.35 -7.14 3.73
C LEU A 50 4.79 -7.40 2.34
N ALA A 51 5.33 -6.75 1.32
CA ALA A 51 4.89 -6.91 -0.05
C ALA A 51 6.03 -7.39 -0.96
N GLY A 52 6.90 -8.28 -0.46
CA GLY A 52 7.93 -8.93 -1.28
C GLY A 52 7.33 -9.72 -2.46
N GLN A 53 7.95 -9.65 -3.64
CA GLN A 53 7.36 -10.06 -4.92
C GLN A 53 6.86 -11.51 -5.04
N LYS A 54 7.27 -12.43 -4.15
CA LYS A 54 6.99 -13.87 -4.30
C LYS A 54 5.77 -14.38 -3.53
N ASP A 55 5.38 -13.70 -2.45
CA ASP A 55 4.29 -14.17 -1.59
C ASP A 55 2.94 -13.65 -2.08
N ARG A 56 1.89 -14.47 -1.90
CA ARG A 56 0.50 -14.04 -2.09
C ARG A 56 0.10 -13.15 -0.93
N VAL A 57 -0.65 -12.10 -1.21
CA VAL A 57 -1.12 -11.14 -0.21
C VAL A 57 -2.62 -11.27 -0.07
N PHE A 58 -3.08 -11.44 1.15
CA PHE A 58 -4.49 -11.45 1.50
C PHE A 58 -4.79 -10.25 2.37
N VAL A 59 -5.95 -9.65 2.13
CA VAL A 59 -6.48 -8.54 2.91
C VAL A 59 -7.71 -9.04 3.61
N ARG A 60 -7.73 -8.91 4.94
CA ARG A 60 -8.90 -9.13 5.76
C ARG A 60 -9.52 -7.80 6.17
N PHE A 61 -10.78 -7.63 5.84
CA PHE A 61 -11.60 -6.47 6.19
C PHE A 61 -12.29 -6.66 7.55
N ASN A 62 -12.80 -5.57 8.12
CA ASN A 62 -13.45 -5.56 9.44
C ASN A 62 -14.76 -6.38 9.48
N ASP A 63 -15.39 -6.60 8.32
CA ASP A 63 -16.57 -7.46 8.14
C ASP A 63 -16.21 -8.97 8.10
N ASN A 64 -14.94 -9.31 8.34
CA ASN A 64 -14.35 -10.65 8.24
C ASN A 64 -14.16 -11.20 6.82
N THR A 65 -14.46 -10.43 5.79
CA THR A 65 -14.16 -10.80 4.40
C THR A 65 -12.64 -10.86 4.20
N GLU A 66 -12.12 -11.95 3.63
CA GLU A 66 -10.72 -12.08 3.24
C GLU A 66 -10.61 -12.25 1.72
N VAL A 67 -9.81 -11.40 1.08
CA VAL A 67 -9.64 -11.39 -0.38
C VAL A 67 -8.18 -11.33 -0.73
N GLU A 68 -7.78 -12.02 -1.79
CA GLU A 68 -6.44 -11.89 -2.35
C GLU A 68 -6.28 -10.53 -3.03
N ALA A 69 -5.18 -9.85 -2.71
CA ALA A 69 -4.84 -8.55 -3.24
C ALA A 69 -3.66 -8.63 -4.21
N LYS A 70 -3.71 -7.83 -5.27
CA LYS A 70 -2.62 -7.65 -6.22
C LYS A 70 -1.80 -6.43 -5.83
N ARG A 71 -0.50 -6.46 -6.08
CA ARG A 71 0.37 -5.29 -5.88
C ARG A 71 0.22 -4.35 -7.07
N LEU A 72 -0.04 -3.07 -6.80
CA LEU A 72 -0.14 -2.04 -7.83
C LEU A 72 1.18 -1.31 -8.04
N ALA A 73 1.74 -0.80 -6.95
CA ALA A 73 2.99 -0.05 -6.94
C ALA A 73 3.62 -0.16 -5.56
N SER A 74 4.93 0.08 -5.47
CA SER A 74 5.64 0.11 -4.20
C SER A 74 6.78 1.09 -4.28
N GLU A 75 6.92 1.94 -3.27
CA GLU A 75 8.00 2.91 -3.16
C GLU A 75 8.39 3.05 -1.68
N ASP A 76 9.70 2.96 -1.43
CA ASP A 76 10.31 3.08 -0.10
C ASP A 76 9.56 2.25 0.97
N ARG A 77 8.65 2.91 1.71
CA ARG A 77 7.94 2.37 2.87
C ARG A 77 6.50 1.96 2.60
N PHE A 78 5.92 2.37 1.48
CA PHE A 78 4.53 2.10 1.15
C PHE A 78 4.36 1.21 -0.08
N THR A 79 3.43 0.27 0.02
CA THR A 79 2.91 -0.51 -1.09
C THR A 79 1.43 -0.24 -1.24
N LEU A 80 1.02 -0.02 -2.49
CA LEU A 80 -0.39 -0.01 -2.88
C LEU A 80 -0.81 -1.42 -3.30
N LEU A 81 -1.92 -1.87 -2.73
CA LEU A 81 -2.59 -3.12 -3.05
C LEU A 81 -3.94 -2.83 -3.71
N GLU A 82 -4.34 -3.70 -4.61
CA GLU A 82 -5.63 -3.71 -5.30
C GLU A 82 -6.41 -4.96 -4.93
N VAL A 83 -7.64 -4.79 -4.48
CA VAL A 83 -8.61 -5.86 -4.33
C VAL A 83 -9.70 -5.64 -5.37
N VAL A 84 -9.82 -6.57 -6.31
CA VAL A 84 -10.82 -6.51 -7.39
C VAL A 84 -12.09 -7.24 -6.96
N HIS A 85 -13.25 -6.78 -7.44
CA HIS A 85 -14.58 -7.32 -7.12
C HIS A 85 -14.96 -7.20 -5.64
N TYR A 86 -14.36 -6.25 -4.93
CA TYR A 86 -14.73 -5.91 -3.57
C TYR A 86 -14.64 -4.40 -3.38
N ARG A 87 -15.71 -3.82 -2.83
CA ARG A 87 -15.79 -2.40 -2.52
C ARG A 87 -15.92 -2.23 -1.02
N ALA A 88 -14.88 -1.70 -0.39
CA ALA A 88 -14.96 -1.26 0.99
C ALA A 88 -15.91 -0.06 1.09
N ASN A 89 -16.75 -0.04 2.14
CA ASN A 89 -17.71 1.03 2.37
C ASN A 89 -17.10 2.27 3.04
N CYS A 90 -15.90 2.13 3.60
CA CYS A 90 -15.23 3.17 4.37
C CYS A 90 -13.76 3.27 3.94
N SER A 91 -13.24 4.50 3.94
CA SER A 91 -11.84 4.82 3.67
C SER A 91 -11.30 5.73 4.75
N VAL A 92 -9.98 5.76 4.91
CA VAL A 92 -9.36 6.75 5.78
C VAL A 92 -9.51 8.16 5.21
N GLU A 93 -9.71 9.13 6.09
CA GLU A 93 -9.72 10.56 5.75
C GLU A 93 -8.43 11.18 6.30
N PHE A 94 -7.57 11.69 5.41
CA PHE A 94 -6.35 12.39 5.83
C PHE A 94 -6.66 13.81 6.28
N SER A 95 -6.05 14.23 7.40
CA SER A 95 -6.06 15.63 7.82
C SER A 95 -5.38 16.50 6.75
N GLU A 96 -5.98 17.65 6.47
CA GLU A 96 -5.38 18.67 5.60
C GLU A 96 -4.37 19.55 6.34
N ILE A 97 -4.44 19.56 7.67
CA ILE A 97 -3.59 20.34 8.55
C ILE A 97 -2.68 19.36 9.28
N ASP A 98 -1.37 19.60 9.18
CA ASP A 98 -0.38 18.83 9.91
C ASP A 98 -0.48 19.11 11.40
N VAL A 99 -0.27 18.07 12.21
CA VAL A 99 -0.21 18.21 13.66
C VAL A 99 0.92 19.17 14.04
N ASN A 100 0.60 20.19 14.83
CA ASN A 100 1.53 21.27 15.19
C ASN A 100 1.72 21.42 16.70
N GLU A 101 0.93 20.70 17.51
CA GLU A 101 1.02 20.67 18.97
C GLU A 101 0.92 19.24 19.53
N PRO A 102 1.54 18.96 20.70
CA PRO A 102 1.37 17.69 21.37
C PRO A 102 -0.10 17.40 21.64
N SER A 103 -0.54 16.19 21.28
CA SER A 103 -1.97 15.87 21.23
C SER A 103 -2.21 14.38 21.42
N GLU A 104 -3.41 14.05 21.88
CA GLU A 104 -3.87 12.67 21.99
C GLU A 104 -4.18 12.11 20.60
N ALA A 105 -3.91 10.83 20.44
CA ALA A 105 -4.12 10.10 19.21
C ALA A 105 -4.60 8.69 19.50
N ILE A 106 -5.11 8.03 18.47
CA ILE A 106 -5.46 6.61 18.51
C ILE A 106 -4.82 5.88 17.34
N ILE A 107 -4.30 4.70 17.62
CA ILE A 107 -3.71 3.82 16.61
C ILE A 107 -4.44 2.49 16.68
N LEU A 108 -4.97 2.03 15.54
CA LEU A 108 -5.56 0.71 15.44
C LEU A 108 -4.45 -0.31 15.21
N THR A 109 -4.50 -1.40 15.95
CA THR A 109 -3.45 -2.42 15.99
C THR A 109 -4.04 -3.79 15.72
N PRO A 110 -3.28 -4.72 15.13
CA PRO A 110 -3.76 -6.07 14.97
C PRO A 110 -3.61 -6.79 16.32
N ASN A 111 -4.72 -7.27 16.88
CA ASN A 111 -4.73 -8.09 18.09
C ASN A 111 -4.46 -9.57 17.76
N SER A 112 -4.90 -9.99 16.58
CA SER A 112 -4.59 -11.29 15.97
C SER A 112 -4.48 -11.13 14.46
N THR A 113 -4.32 -12.23 13.72
CA THR A 113 -4.45 -12.26 12.26
C THR A 113 -5.87 -11.94 11.76
N SER A 114 -6.85 -11.89 12.67
CA SER A 114 -8.28 -11.79 12.33
C SER A 114 -9.02 -10.67 13.04
N SER A 115 -8.41 -9.98 14.00
CA SER A 115 -9.07 -8.98 14.84
C SER A 115 -8.20 -7.74 15.05
N LEU A 116 -8.86 -6.59 15.10
CA LEU A 116 -8.26 -5.30 15.44
C LEU A 116 -8.52 -4.98 16.91
N SER A 117 -7.61 -4.22 17.50
CA SER A 117 -7.78 -3.48 18.74
C SER A 117 -7.35 -2.04 18.53
N HIS A 118 -7.42 -1.23 19.57
CA HIS A 118 -6.84 0.11 19.58
C HIS A 118 -5.87 0.28 20.75
N VAL A 119 -4.90 1.14 20.55
CA VAL A 119 -4.03 1.62 21.61
C VAL A 119 -4.09 3.15 21.65
N PRO A 120 -4.18 3.75 22.85
CA PRO A 120 -3.95 5.17 23.00
C PRO A 120 -2.54 5.54 22.52
N GLY A 121 -2.47 6.64 21.78
CA GLY A 121 -1.24 7.27 21.34
C GLY A 121 -1.16 8.70 21.86
N PHE A 122 0.06 9.23 21.96
CA PHE A 122 0.28 10.64 22.27
C PHE A 122 1.37 11.19 21.36
N VAL A 123 1.05 12.22 20.57
CA VAL A 123 2.02 12.95 19.76
C VAL A 123 2.92 13.75 20.72
N ILE A 124 4.18 13.34 20.82
CA ILE A 124 5.15 14.00 21.71
C ILE A 124 5.84 15.15 20.97
N GLN A 125 6.16 14.94 19.70
CA GLN A 125 6.88 15.91 18.86
C GLN A 125 6.15 16.05 17.52
N PRO A 126 5.34 17.10 17.32
CA PRO A 126 4.52 17.28 16.12
C PRO A 126 5.29 17.49 14.82
N SER A 127 6.51 18.05 14.91
CA SER A 127 7.44 18.13 13.78
C SER A 127 8.88 17.91 14.25
N CYS A 128 9.58 17.02 13.56
CA CYS A 128 10.93 16.59 13.87
C CYS A 128 11.94 17.39 13.05
N ALA A 129 12.18 18.66 13.36
CA ALA A 129 13.29 19.41 12.76
C ALA A 129 14.66 18.93 13.32
N ALA A 130 15.08 17.73 12.90
CA ALA A 130 16.23 17.02 13.45
C ALA A 130 17.56 17.66 13.04
N ARG A 131 18.57 17.45 13.88
CA ARG A 131 19.95 17.90 13.65
C ARG A 131 20.91 16.73 13.77
N ASP A 132 22.00 16.79 13.00
CA ASP A 132 23.09 15.82 13.08
C ASP A 132 24.01 16.10 14.29
N SER A 133 25.05 15.28 14.46
CA SER A 133 26.04 15.45 15.53
C SER A 133 26.85 16.75 15.44
N LYS A 134 26.80 17.45 14.30
CA LYS A 134 27.44 18.76 14.06
C LYS A 134 26.41 19.90 14.15
N MET A 135 25.21 19.64 14.69
CA MET A 135 24.10 20.59 14.80
C MET A 135 23.57 21.13 13.46
N LYS A 136 23.91 20.48 12.34
CA LYS A 136 23.34 20.83 11.04
C LYS A 136 21.95 20.24 10.89
N ARG A 137 21.02 21.00 10.31
CA ARG A 137 19.65 20.52 10.03
C ARG A 137 19.71 19.34 9.06
N ILE A 138 18.99 18.28 9.39
CA ILE A 138 18.77 17.14 8.50
C ILE A 138 17.55 17.48 7.64
N GLY A 139 17.77 17.78 6.36
CA GLY A 139 16.67 18.12 5.45
C GLY A 139 15.68 16.96 5.29
N GLY A 140 14.38 17.28 5.24
CA GLY A 140 13.31 16.27 5.13
C GLY A 140 12.84 15.72 6.47
N SER A 141 13.54 16.00 7.58
CA SER A 141 13.14 15.55 8.91
C SER A 141 11.87 16.25 9.42
N GLU A 142 11.63 17.48 8.97
CA GLU A 142 10.45 18.29 9.30
C GLU A 142 9.12 17.63 8.93
N LYS A 143 9.16 16.66 8.00
CA LYS A 143 8.02 15.90 7.49
C LYS A 143 7.53 14.82 8.45
N TYR A 144 8.27 14.59 9.53
CA TYR A 144 8.02 13.51 10.48
C TYR A 144 7.59 14.06 11.84
N PHE A 145 6.91 13.23 12.61
CA PHE A 145 6.51 13.48 13.99
C PHE A 145 6.84 12.26 14.87
N LEU A 146 6.91 12.46 16.19
CA LEU A 146 7.05 11.38 17.16
C LEU A 146 5.74 11.15 17.90
N VAL A 147 5.35 9.89 18.00
CA VAL A 147 4.18 9.45 18.77
C VAL A 147 4.59 8.34 19.71
N SER A 148 4.16 8.41 20.97
CA SER A 148 4.27 7.28 21.89
C SER A 148 3.00 6.47 21.88
N CYS A 149 3.14 5.15 21.84
CA CYS A 149 2.04 4.21 21.99
C CYS A 149 2.56 2.90 22.57
N HIS A 150 1.79 2.23 23.43
CA HIS A 150 2.19 0.97 24.03
C HIS A 150 1.87 -0.22 23.12
N PHE A 151 2.62 -0.40 22.02
CA PHE A 151 2.45 -1.54 21.12
C PHE A 151 3.79 -2.10 20.60
N ARG A 152 4.08 -3.34 21.01
CA ARG A 152 5.34 -4.05 20.72
C ARG A 152 5.18 -5.21 19.73
N GLY A 153 4.19 -5.16 18.85
CA GLY A 153 4.02 -6.18 17.80
C GLY A 153 5.17 -6.13 16.81
N LEU A 154 6.10 -7.07 16.95
CA LEU A 154 7.30 -7.19 16.13
C LEU A 154 7.19 -8.43 15.24
N ILE A 155 7.52 -8.26 13.97
CA ILE A 155 7.62 -9.30 12.95
C ILE A 155 9.10 -9.55 12.69
N ASN A 156 9.51 -10.82 12.71
CA ASN A 156 10.86 -11.22 12.33
C ASN A 156 10.86 -11.64 10.85
N PHE A 157 11.67 -10.97 10.03
CA PHE A 157 11.85 -11.27 8.61
C PHE A 157 13.08 -12.15 8.31
N GLY A 158 13.70 -12.72 9.35
CA GLY A 158 14.99 -13.38 9.22
C GLY A 158 16.15 -12.38 9.12
N PHE A 159 17.39 -12.87 9.29
CA PHE A 159 18.62 -12.07 9.26
C PHE A 159 18.63 -10.86 10.23
N GLY A 160 17.91 -10.95 11.35
CA GLY A 160 17.84 -9.89 12.36
C GLY A 160 17.02 -8.66 11.98
N ARG A 161 16.27 -8.70 10.87
CA ARG A 161 15.36 -7.61 10.48
C ARG A 161 14.04 -7.74 11.24
N ILE A 162 13.89 -6.87 12.24
CA ILE A 162 12.67 -6.73 13.02
C ILE A 162 11.85 -5.59 12.43
N HIS A 163 10.61 -5.89 12.06
CA HIS A 163 9.65 -4.91 11.56
C HIS A 163 8.52 -4.74 12.57
N ASN A 164 7.93 -3.55 12.68
CA ASN A 164 6.76 -3.38 13.52
C ASN A 164 5.49 -3.70 12.70
N GLN A 165 4.52 -4.40 13.29
CA GLN A 165 3.22 -4.68 12.64
C GLN A 165 2.41 -3.40 12.35
N LEU A 166 2.77 -2.28 12.98
CA LEU A 166 2.18 -0.98 12.76
C LEU A 166 2.88 -0.15 11.69
N MET A 167 3.86 -0.68 10.96
CA MET A 167 4.41 0.08 9.84
C MET A 167 3.31 0.34 8.82
N SER A 168 3.22 1.58 8.34
CA SER A 168 2.12 2.17 7.57
C SER A 168 0.77 2.32 8.30
N ALA A 169 0.68 1.96 9.59
CA ALA A 169 -0.56 2.16 10.34
C ALA A 169 -0.88 3.66 10.46
N PRO A 170 -2.14 4.05 10.27
CA PRO A 170 -2.56 5.42 10.46
C PRO A 170 -2.59 5.77 11.95
N VAL A 171 -2.15 6.99 12.23
CA VAL A 171 -2.34 7.67 13.51
C VAL A 171 -3.53 8.60 13.33
N PHE A 172 -4.57 8.39 14.12
CA PHE A 172 -5.79 9.20 14.07
C PHE A 172 -5.80 10.23 15.19
N ASP A 173 -6.30 11.43 14.89
CA ASP A 173 -6.75 12.36 15.92
C ASP A 173 -8.05 11.86 16.59
N LEU A 174 -8.49 12.57 17.63
CA LEU A 174 -9.76 12.25 18.31
C LEU A 174 -11.01 12.56 17.48
N ASN A 175 -10.86 13.14 16.28
CA ASN A 175 -11.95 13.32 15.32
C ASN A 175 -12.01 12.17 14.29
N GLY A 176 -11.07 11.22 14.34
CA GLY A 176 -10.96 10.12 13.39
C GLY A 176 -10.33 10.49 12.04
N LYS A 177 -9.61 11.61 11.96
CA LYS A 177 -8.79 11.96 10.78
C LYS A 177 -7.37 11.47 10.95
N VAL A 178 -6.76 10.99 9.87
CA VAL A 178 -5.37 10.54 9.85
C VAL A 178 -4.45 11.76 9.89
N ILE A 179 -3.70 11.92 10.98
CA ILE A 179 -2.67 12.96 11.14
C ILE A 179 -1.30 12.51 10.64
N GLY A 180 -1.14 11.20 10.36
CA GLY A 180 0.00 10.67 9.64
C GLY A 180 0.07 9.15 9.65
N LEU A 181 1.09 8.60 8.98
CA LEU A 181 1.33 7.16 8.89
C LEU A 181 2.62 6.78 9.60
N LEU A 182 2.61 5.71 10.39
CA LEU A 182 3.81 5.21 11.04
C LEU A 182 4.82 4.67 10.02
N THR A 183 6.08 5.05 10.14
CA THR A 183 7.13 4.68 9.18
C THR A 183 8.36 4.04 9.80
N SER A 184 8.54 4.22 11.10
CA SER A 184 9.63 3.59 11.85
C SER A 184 9.34 3.59 13.35
N GLN A 185 10.25 3.00 14.13
CA GLN A 185 10.25 3.07 15.59
C GLN A 185 11.62 3.54 16.08
N CYS A 186 11.64 4.42 17.08
CA CYS A 186 12.87 4.77 17.75
C CYS A 186 13.38 3.53 18.50
N GLY A 187 14.67 3.21 18.36
CA GLY A 187 15.25 1.96 18.87
C GLY A 187 14.91 1.68 20.34
N MET A 188 14.91 0.40 20.73
CA MET A 188 14.56 -0.07 22.08
C MET A 188 15.61 0.32 23.13
N TYR A 189 15.82 1.62 23.37
CA TYR A 189 16.69 2.09 24.43
C TYR A 189 15.95 2.09 25.76
N LYS A 190 16.23 1.07 26.60
CA LYS A 190 16.17 0.95 28.08
C LYS A 190 15.01 1.58 28.89
N ASN A 191 14.14 2.36 28.27
CA ASN A 191 13.06 3.11 28.84
C ASN A 191 11.75 2.51 28.34
N LYS A 192 10.78 2.38 29.23
CA LYS A 192 9.50 1.68 28.99
C LYS A 192 8.58 2.38 27.97
N VAL A 193 8.99 3.53 27.42
CA VAL A 193 8.20 4.35 26.51
C VAL A 193 8.51 3.92 25.08
N ASP A 194 7.50 3.37 24.42
CA ASP A 194 7.61 2.93 23.05
C ASP A 194 7.23 4.08 22.11
N VAL A 195 8.22 4.59 21.38
CA VAL A 195 8.12 5.78 20.53
C VAL A 195 8.24 5.38 19.06
N LYS A 196 7.27 5.78 18.27
CA LYS A 196 7.20 5.57 16.83
C LYS A 196 7.44 6.87 16.09
N ILE A 197 7.96 6.75 14.88
CA ILE A 197 8.16 7.86 13.95
C ILE A 197 7.05 7.79 12.92
N GLY A 198 6.22 8.82 12.87
CA GLY A 198 5.19 8.99 11.85
C GLY A 198 5.61 9.98 10.77
N LEU A 199 5.14 9.76 9.55
CA LEU A 199 5.18 10.73 8.45
C LEU A 199 3.87 11.50 8.47
N LEU A 200 3.96 12.83 8.44
CA LEU A 200 2.81 13.73 8.47
C LEU A 200 1.82 13.45 7.33
N ALA A 201 0.52 13.63 7.61
CA ALA A 201 -0.57 13.30 6.69
C ALA A 201 -0.42 13.95 5.32
N THR A 202 -0.06 15.24 5.25
CA THR A 202 0.09 15.97 3.99
C THR A 202 1.16 15.34 3.09
N HIS A 203 2.28 14.89 3.69
CA HIS A 203 3.38 14.24 2.99
C HIS A 203 3.07 12.79 2.64
N ALA A 204 2.41 12.04 3.53
CA ALA A 204 1.97 10.69 3.26
C ALA A 204 0.98 10.65 2.09
N ARG A 205 -0.01 11.54 2.08
CA ARG A 205 -0.99 11.68 0.99
C ARG A 205 -0.31 11.96 -0.33
N LYS A 206 0.66 12.89 -0.36
CA LYS A 206 1.41 13.19 -1.58
C LYS A 206 2.12 11.97 -2.16
N ILE A 207 2.80 11.17 -1.33
CA ILE A 207 3.48 9.95 -1.77
C ILE A 207 2.46 8.92 -2.31
N ILE A 208 1.33 8.75 -1.62
CA ILE A 208 0.27 7.85 -2.06
C ILE A 208 -0.31 8.29 -3.41
N ASP A 209 -0.57 9.58 -3.59
CA ASP A 209 -1.10 10.14 -4.84
C ASP A 209 -0.11 9.97 -6.00
N ASP A 210 1.18 10.18 -5.74
CA ASP A 210 2.24 9.99 -6.74
C ASP A 210 2.36 8.50 -7.13
N LEU A 211 2.27 7.59 -6.17
CA LEU A 211 2.22 6.13 -6.40
C LEU A 211 1.00 5.69 -7.21
N LEU A 212 -0.18 6.25 -6.92
CA LEU A 212 -1.41 5.99 -7.67
C LEU A 212 -1.25 6.41 -9.14
N LYS A 213 -0.77 7.63 -9.38
CA LYS A 213 -0.53 8.16 -10.74
C LYS A 213 0.46 7.32 -11.53
N GLU A 214 1.56 6.91 -10.91
CA GLU A 214 2.55 6.07 -11.59
C GLU A 214 1.97 4.69 -11.92
N SER A 215 1.16 4.10 -11.04
CA SER A 215 0.47 2.83 -11.31
C SER A 215 -0.50 2.95 -12.50
N GLU A 216 -1.29 4.03 -12.57
CA GLU A 216 -2.21 4.29 -13.69
C GLU A 216 -1.45 4.44 -15.01
N LYS A 217 -0.33 5.17 -14.99
CA LYS A 217 0.53 5.34 -16.17
C LYS A 217 1.08 4.00 -16.66
N GLN A 218 1.51 3.12 -15.75
CA GLN A 218 2.00 1.78 -16.11
C GLN A 218 0.90 0.89 -16.70
N LYS A 219 -0.32 0.94 -16.15
CA LYS A 219 -1.48 0.22 -16.71
C LYS A 219 -1.80 0.68 -18.14
N GLU A 220 -1.80 1.97 -18.41
CA GLU A 220 -2.06 2.51 -19.74
C GLU A 220 -0.94 2.14 -20.75
N LEU A 221 0.33 2.17 -20.33
CA LEU A 221 1.45 1.71 -21.17
C LEU A 221 1.33 0.22 -21.52
N ALA A 222 0.96 -0.63 -20.56
CA ALA A 222 0.74 -2.05 -20.79
C ALA A 222 -0.40 -2.29 -21.79
N ARG A 223 -1.53 -1.58 -21.65
CA ARG A 223 -2.68 -1.66 -22.56
C ARG A 223 -2.30 -1.32 -24.00
N ARG A 224 -1.55 -0.22 -24.21
CA ARG A 224 -1.06 0.18 -25.54
C ARG A 224 -0.11 -0.85 -26.16
N SER A 225 0.74 -1.48 -25.34
CA SER A 225 1.64 -2.55 -25.80
C SER A 225 0.86 -3.79 -26.25
N GLU A 226 -0.20 -4.17 -25.53
CA GLU A 226 -1.05 -5.30 -25.91
C GLU A 226 -1.88 -5.02 -27.16
N GLU A 227 -2.42 -3.81 -27.31
CA GLU A 227 -3.14 -3.37 -28.52
C GLU A 227 -2.21 -3.39 -29.75
N SER A 228 -0.96 -2.96 -29.59
CA SER A 228 0.06 -3.00 -30.66
C SER A 228 0.40 -4.44 -31.06
N LYS A 229 0.58 -5.35 -30.10
CA LYS A 229 0.84 -6.79 -30.36
C LYS A 229 -0.34 -7.50 -31.03
N LYS A 230 -1.58 -7.10 -30.74
CA LYS A 230 -2.78 -7.63 -31.40
C LYS A 230 -2.88 -7.15 -32.86
N HIS A 231 -2.47 -5.90 -33.14
CA HIS A 231 -2.43 -5.36 -34.50
C HIS A 231 -1.36 -6.04 -35.38
N GLU A 232 -0.18 -6.36 -34.84
CA GLU A 232 0.86 -7.10 -35.58
C GLU A 232 0.43 -8.55 -35.89
N LYS A 233 -0.14 -9.27 -34.91
CA LYS A 233 -0.65 -10.64 -35.14
C LYS A 233 -1.84 -10.70 -36.11
N GLY A 234 -2.68 -9.66 -36.13
CA GLY A 234 -3.78 -9.51 -37.09
C GLY A 234 -3.34 -9.16 -38.51
N ALA A 235 -2.16 -8.53 -38.66
CA ALA A 235 -1.55 -8.23 -39.96
C ALA A 235 -0.87 -9.47 -40.58
N GLU A 236 -0.19 -10.29 -39.77
CA GLU A 236 0.45 -11.53 -40.23
C GLU A 236 -0.57 -12.60 -40.69
N THR A 237 -1.75 -12.66 -40.06
CA THR A 237 -2.81 -13.62 -40.46
C THR A 237 -3.58 -13.19 -41.72
N LYS A 238 -3.53 -11.92 -42.13
CA LYS A 238 -4.16 -11.43 -43.37
C LYS A 238 -3.24 -11.44 -44.59
N SER A 239 -1.93 -11.62 -44.44
CA SER A 239 -0.99 -11.68 -45.57
C SER A 239 -0.83 -13.08 -46.20
N SER A 240 -1.27 -14.15 -45.53
CA SER A 240 -1.12 -15.53 -46.02
C SER A 240 -2.30 -16.07 -46.85
N ALA A 241 -3.40 -15.32 -47.00
CA ALA A 241 -4.60 -15.77 -47.72
C ALA A 241 -4.66 -15.37 -49.21
N GLY A 242 -3.54 -14.90 -49.79
CA GLY A 242 -3.58 -14.25 -51.11
C GLY A 242 -2.43 -14.59 -52.05
N LYS A 243 -2.14 -15.88 -52.32
CA LYS A 243 -1.38 -16.31 -53.52
C LYS A 243 -1.45 -17.83 -53.74
N SER A 244 -2.62 -18.35 -54.10
CA SER A 244 -2.68 -19.66 -54.75
C SER A 244 -3.87 -19.77 -55.68
N LYS A 245 -3.71 -19.32 -56.93
CA LYS A 245 -4.42 -19.82 -58.13
C LYS A 245 -4.03 -19.06 -59.41
N LYS A 246 -3.42 -19.80 -60.34
CA LYS A 246 -3.23 -19.63 -61.82
C LYS A 246 -1.76 -19.91 -62.15
N ARG A 247 -1.38 -20.82 -63.05
CA ARG A 247 -2.07 -21.51 -64.15
C ARG A 247 -1.31 -22.79 -64.48
N ARG A 248 -2.05 -23.83 -64.89
CA ARG A 248 -1.56 -25.07 -65.51
C ARG A 248 -1.72 -24.96 -67.03
N LEU A 249 -0.91 -25.74 -67.76
CA LEU A 249 -0.95 -26.14 -69.19
C LEU A 249 -0.30 -25.24 -70.26
N MET A 250 0.78 -25.73 -70.89
CA MET A 250 0.77 -26.52 -72.16
C MET A 250 2.03 -27.43 -72.17
N LYS A 251 1.92 -28.77 -72.17
CA LYS A 251 1.90 -29.73 -73.31
C LYS A 251 3.01 -29.54 -74.37
N GLY A 252 3.86 -30.58 -74.53
CA GLY A 252 4.23 -31.12 -75.85
C GLY A 252 5.71 -31.48 -76.10
N GLY A 253 5.97 -32.76 -76.43
CA GLY A 253 7.11 -33.25 -77.23
C GLY A 253 8.29 -33.79 -76.40
N LYS A 254 8.55 -35.12 -76.36
CA LYS A 254 9.42 -35.90 -77.26
C LYS A 254 10.87 -35.35 -77.32
N SER A 255 11.97 -36.09 -77.25
CA SER A 255 12.29 -37.51 -77.08
C SER A 255 13.82 -37.63 -77.11
N VAL A 256 14.37 -38.71 -76.52
CA VAL A 256 15.54 -39.47 -76.99
C VAL A 256 16.96 -39.00 -76.59
N PHE A 257 17.69 -40.01 -76.10
CA PHE A 257 19.09 -40.18 -75.64
C PHE A 257 19.47 -39.55 -74.30
#